data_AF-A0AAJ5JLD9-F1
#
_entry.id   AF-A0AAJ5JLD9-F1
#
_cell.length_a   1.000
_cell.length_b   1.000
_cell.length_c   1.000
_cell.angle_alpha   90.00
_cell.angle_beta   90.00
_cell.angle_gamma   90.00
#
_symmetry.space_group_name_H-M   'P 1'
#
loop_
_entity.id
_entity.type
_entity.pdbx_description
1 polymer ?
#
loop_
_entity_poly.entity_id
_entity_poly.type
_entity_poly.pdbx_seq_one_letter_code
_entity_poly.pdbx_strand_id
1 'polypeptide(L)'
;MERDKQCVLRVIAKLGGQFGKTTTVKVLKGNQLKEEVQEITRCERGCLKNYRKEAIEQMIDQFITEGLVGYRQRGNLQLLRLTSLGWEGILVPLEECSQMLDASTHDRWFEQLRQWRQAQAKLNGVSPFIICSNATLEALVSQRPQTLEALTLVSGMSEKKVADFGESLLACVKRLDTHV
;
A
#
# COMPACT_ATOMS: atom_id res chain seq x y z
N MET A 1 -0.54 -28.11 -0.48
CA MET A 1 -1.33 -27.47 -1.56
C MET A 1 -1.72 -26.04 -1.17
N GLU A 2 -2.60 -25.82 -0.17
CA GLU A 2 -3.08 -24.45 0.14
C GLU A 2 -1.98 -23.50 0.68
N ARG A 3 -1.08 -23.99 1.54
CA ARG A 3 0.09 -23.22 2.00
C ARG A 3 1.05 -22.85 0.86
N ASP A 4 1.24 -23.78 -0.09
CA ASP A 4 2.14 -23.59 -1.23
C ASP A 4 1.55 -22.53 -2.18
N LYS A 5 0.23 -22.61 -2.45
CA LYS A 5 -0.54 -21.62 -3.19
C LYS A 5 -0.41 -20.22 -2.59
N GLN A 6 -0.65 -20.07 -1.29
CA GLN A 6 -0.50 -18.78 -0.60
C GLN A 6 0.92 -18.23 -0.70
N CYS A 7 1.96 -19.07 -0.57
CA CYS A 7 3.32 -18.59 -0.69
C CYS A 7 3.64 -18.08 -2.10
N VAL A 8 3.21 -18.79 -3.15
CA VAL A 8 3.38 -18.33 -4.54
C VAL A 8 2.67 -17.01 -4.79
N LEU A 9 1.40 -16.90 -4.39
CA LEU A 9 0.61 -15.69 -4.60
C LEU A 9 1.20 -14.48 -3.84
N ARG A 10 1.63 -14.65 -2.57
CA ARG A 10 2.27 -13.56 -1.80
C ARG A 10 3.58 -13.09 -2.43
N VAL A 11 4.40 -14.00 -2.96
CA VAL A 11 5.63 -13.60 -3.68
C VAL A 11 5.29 -12.79 -4.92
N ILE A 12 4.32 -13.24 -5.74
CA ILE A 12 3.91 -12.51 -6.95
C ILE A 12 3.30 -11.15 -6.60
N ALA A 13 2.53 -11.06 -5.52
CA ALA A 13 2.01 -9.80 -4.98
C ALA A 13 3.14 -8.82 -4.67
N LYS A 14 4.14 -9.26 -3.89
CA LYS A 14 5.28 -8.42 -3.47
C LYS A 14 6.18 -8.01 -4.63
N LEU A 15 6.35 -8.87 -5.63
CA LEU A 15 7.11 -8.58 -6.84
C LEU A 15 6.39 -7.60 -7.78
N GLY A 16 5.07 -7.42 -7.62
CA GLY A 16 4.30 -6.32 -8.21
C GLY A 16 4.37 -6.19 -9.74
N GLY A 17 4.67 -7.27 -10.47
CA GLY A 17 4.84 -7.19 -11.93
C GLY A 17 6.17 -6.59 -12.39
N GLN A 18 7.19 -6.57 -11.53
CA GLN A 18 8.55 -6.13 -11.89
C GLN A 18 9.42 -7.30 -12.38
N PHE A 19 8.98 -8.54 -12.16
CA PHE A 19 9.78 -9.74 -12.39
C PHE A 19 8.98 -10.81 -13.13
N GLY A 20 9.66 -11.58 -13.98
CA GLY A 20 9.06 -12.68 -14.74
C GLY A 20 9.13 -14.03 -14.02
N LYS A 21 8.53 -15.05 -14.65
CA LYS A 21 8.42 -16.43 -14.13
C LYS A 21 9.74 -16.99 -13.61
N THR A 22 10.84 -16.81 -14.36
CA THR A 22 12.17 -17.30 -13.99
C THR A 22 12.67 -16.72 -12.66
N THR A 23 12.42 -15.44 -12.40
CA THR A 23 12.86 -14.79 -11.15
C THR A 23 11.99 -15.22 -9.99
N THR A 24 10.68 -15.31 -10.19
CA THR A 24 9.73 -15.81 -9.18
C THR A 24 10.10 -17.23 -8.74
N VAL A 25 10.43 -18.12 -9.67
CA VAL A 25 10.90 -19.49 -9.36
C VAL A 25 12.20 -19.46 -8.55
N LYS A 26 13.15 -18.57 -8.87
CA LYS A 26 14.40 -18.41 -8.10
C LYS A 26 14.13 -17.94 -6.66
N VAL A 27 13.19 -17.03 -6.45
CA VAL A 27 12.72 -16.58 -5.12
C VAL A 27 12.10 -17.73 -4.35
N LEU A 28 11.18 -18.45 -4.96
CA LEU A 28 10.47 -19.57 -4.32
C LEU A 28 11.41 -20.70 -3.92
N LYS A 29 12.47 -20.94 -4.70
CA LYS A 29 13.55 -21.88 -4.35
C LYS A 29 14.56 -21.34 -3.33
N GLY A 30 14.63 -20.02 -3.15
CA GLY A 30 15.55 -19.37 -2.21
C GLY A 30 16.98 -19.20 -2.73
N ASN A 31 17.17 -19.26 -4.04
CA ASN A 31 18.48 -19.07 -4.67
C ASN A 31 19.01 -17.64 -4.48
N GLN A 32 20.29 -17.45 -4.80
CA GLN A 32 20.93 -16.13 -4.73
C GLN A 32 20.27 -15.18 -5.73
N LEU A 33 19.79 -14.06 -5.21
CA LEU A 33 19.06 -13.02 -5.94
C LEU A 33 19.77 -11.68 -5.77
N LYS A 34 19.35 -10.66 -6.53
CA LYS A 34 19.75 -9.27 -6.28
C LYS A 34 19.18 -8.81 -4.93
N GLU A 35 19.93 -8.00 -4.19
CA GLU A 35 19.54 -7.51 -2.85
C GLU A 35 18.15 -6.88 -2.84
N GLU A 36 17.84 -6.08 -3.87
CA GLU A 36 16.52 -5.47 -4.12
C GLU A 36 15.38 -6.49 -4.01
N VAL A 37 15.56 -7.69 -4.55
CA VAL A 37 14.53 -8.75 -4.52
C VAL A 37 14.54 -9.52 -3.21
N GLN A 38 15.72 -9.70 -2.62
CA GLN A 38 15.89 -10.42 -1.36
C GLN A 38 15.18 -9.74 -0.21
N GLU A 39 15.28 -8.41 -0.14
CA GLU A 39 14.63 -7.61 0.91
C GLU A 39 13.11 -7.66 0.77
N ILE A 40 12.60 -7.50 -0.46
CA ILE A 40 11.17 -7.57 -0.77
C ILE A 40 10.57 -8.94 -0.42
N THR A 41 11.32 -10.03 -0.64
CA THR A 41 10.79 -11.41 -0.53
C THR A 41 11.30 -12.18 0.69
N ARG A 42 11.85 -11.47 1.69
CA ARG A 42 12.55 -12.06 2.84
C ARG A 42 11.77 -13.14 3.58
N CYS A 43 10.46 -13.00 3.74
CA CYS A 43 9.62 -13.89 4.54
C CYS A 43 9.14 -15.14 3.78
N GLU A 44 9.07 -15.07 2.45
CA GLU A 44 8.53 -16.13 1.58
C GLU A 44 9.61 -16.78 0.70
N ARG A 45 10.86 -16.32 0.82
CA ARG A 45 12.00 -16.86 0.11
C ARG A 45 12.27 -18.30 0.54
N GLY A 46 12.37 -19.20 -0.43
CA GLY A 46 12.67 -20.62 -0.16
C GLY A 46 11.51 -21.45 0.37
N CYS A 47 10.27 -20.94 0.35
CA CYS A 47 9.08 -21.73 0.68
C CYS A 47 9.00 -23.06 -0.07
N LEU A 48 9.43 -23.07 -1.33
CA LEU A 48 9.35 -24.22 -2.23
C LEU A 48 10.73 -24.81 -2.53
N LYS A 49 11.70 -24.68 -1.61
CA LYS A 49 13.07 -25.22 -1.79
C LYS A 49 13.11 -26.73 -2.10
N ASN A 50 12.13 -27.48 -1.60
CA ASN A 50 12.01 -28.92 -1.78
C ASN A 50 11.26 -29.33 -3.06
N TYR A 51 10.72 -28.36 -3.82
CA TYR A 51 10.01 -28.63 -5.06
C TYR A 51 10.96 -28.59 -6.26
N ARG A 52 10.68 -29.45 -7.25
CA ARG A 52 11.35 -29.41 -8.55
C ARG A 52 10.97 -28.12 -9.27
N LYS A 53 11.89 -27.61 -10.09
CA LYS A 53 11.71 -26.34 -10.80
C LYS A 53 10.45 -26.39 -11.68
N GLU A 54 10.28 -27.51 -12.37
CA GLU A 54 9.18 -27.79 -13.29
C GLU A 54 7.83 -27.83 -12.56
N ALA A 55 7.80 -28.36 -11.33
CA ALA A 55 6.59 -28.40 -10.51
C ALA A 55 6.14 -27.00 -10.07
N ILE A 56 7.09 -26.11 -9.75
CA ILE A 56 6.79 -24.71 -9.40
C ILE A 56 6.28 -23.96 -10.65
N GLU A 57 6.90 -24.21 -11.81
CA GLU A 57 6.46 -23.62 -13.07
C GLU A 57 5.04 -24.06 -13.46
N GLN A 58 4.73 -25.35 -13.31
CA GLN A 58 3.38 -25.88 -13.53
C GLN A 58 2.35 -25.29 -12.57
N MET A 59 2.72 -25.09 -11.31
CA MET A 59 1.85 -24.47 -10.31
C MET A 59 1.53 -23.01 -10.69
N ILE A 60 2.52 -22.26 -11.16
CA ILE A 60 2.32 -20.89 -11.66
C ILE A 60 1.43 -20.91 -12.93
N ASP A 61 1.65 -21.84 -13.86
CA ASP A 61 0.82 -21.98 -15.06
C ASP A 61 -0.63 -22.30 -14.73
N GLN A 62 -0.86 -23.19 -13.75
CA GLN A 62 -2.20 -23.49 -13.25
C GLN A 62 -2.86 -22.24 -12.68
N PHE A 63 -2.15 -21.41 -11.91
CA PHE A 63 -2.70 -20.16 -11.39
C PHE A 63 -2.98 -19.13 -12.49
N ILE A 64 -2.28 -19.20 -13.62
CA ILE A 64 -2.59 -18.38 -14.79
C ILE A 64 -3.87 -18.88 -15.45
N THR A 65 -4.04 -20.19 -15.61
CA THR A 65 -5.26 -20.80 -16.16
C THR A 65 -6.47 -20.55 -15.27
N GLU A 66 -6.31 -20.61 -13.95
CA GLU A 66 -7.35 -20.27 -12.96
C GLU A 66 -7.65 -18.75 -12.92
N GLY A 67 -6.86 -17.94 -13.65
CA GLY A 67 -7.05 -16.51 -13.72
C GLY A 67 -6.62 -15.78 -12.46
N LEU A 68 -5.82 -16.39 -11.58
CA LEU A 68 -5.23 -15.78 -10.37
C LEU A 68 -3.98 -14.95 -10.72
N VAL A 69 -3.21 -15.39 -11.71
CA VAL A 69 -1.96 -14.73 -12.14
C VAL A 69 -2.09 -14.33 -13.59
N GLY A 70 -1.69 -13.11 -13.93
CA GLY A 70 -1.68 -12.57 -15.28
C GLY A 70 -0.28 -12.17 -15.73
N TYR A 71 -0.14 -11.98 -17.04
CA TYR A 71 1.07 -11.46 -17.65
C TYR A 71 0.93 -9.97 -17.95
N ARG A 72 1.97 -9.21 -17.64
CA ARG A 72 2.16 -7.84 -18.13
C ARG A 72 3.33 -7.85 -19.11
N GLN A 73 3.08 -7.41 -20.34
CA GLN A 73 4.13 -7.26 -21.36
C GLN A 73 4.92 -5.97 -21.10
N ARG A 74 6.25 -6.07 -21.09
CA ARG A 74 7.15 -4.92 -21.12
C ARG A 74 8.30 -5.23 -22.09
N GLY A 75 8.16 -4.77 -23.33
CA GLY A 75 9.06 -5.17 -24.42
C GLY A 75 8.95 -6.67 -24.66
N ASN A 76 10.09 -7.39 -24.64
CA ASN A 76 10.15 -8.84 -24.85
C ASN A 76 9.98 -9.67 -23.55
N LEU A 77 9.76 -9.02 -22.40
CA LEU A 77 9.70 -9.68 -21.10
C LEU A 77 8.24 -9.81 -20.63
N GLN A 78 7.88 -11.05 -20.26
CA GLN A 78 6.61 -11.36 -19.62
C GLN A 78 6.77 -11.27 -18.10
N LEU A 79 6.16 -10.25 -17.51
CA LEU A 79 6.22 -9.99 -16.07
C LEU A 79 4.96 -10.54 -15.39
N LEU A 80 5.14 -11.21 -14.25
CA LEU A 80 4.03 -11.83 -13.52
C LEU A 80 3.36 -10.83 -12.58
N ARG A 81 2.04 -10.68 -12.69
CA ARG A 81 1.23 -9.83 -11.82
C ARG A 81 0.02 -10.62 -11.33
N LEU A 82 -0.45 -10.37 -10.12
CA LEU A 82 -1.75 -10.87 -9.69
C LEU A 82 -2.89 -10.14 -10.40
N THR A 83 -3.91 -10.92 -10.78
CA THR A 83 -5.22 -10.42 -11.22
C THR A 83 -6.09 -10.12 -10.00
N SER A 84 -7.25 -9.49 -10.18
CA SER A 84 -8.22 -9.26 -9.10
C SER A 84 -8.59 -10.55 -8.36
N LEU A 85 -8.85 -11.64 -9.09
CA LEU A 85 -9.10 -12.97 -8.51
C LEU A 85 -7.89 -13.53 -7.76
N GLY A 86 -6.68 -13.23 -8.21
CA GLY A 86 -5.44 -13.62 -7.52
C GLY A 86 -5.28 -12.97 -6.16
N TRP A 87 -5.74 -11.73 -6.01
CA TRP A 87 -5.78 -11.05 -4.71
C TRP A 87 -6.83 -11.65 -3.79
N GLU A 88 -7.99 -12.04 -4.33
CA GLU A 88 -9.05 -12.75 -3.59
C GLU A 88 -8.63 -14.16 -3.14
N GLY A 89 -7.77 -14.83 -3.91
CA GLY A 89 -7.25 -16.17 -3.63
C GLY A 89 -6.12 -16.23 -2.59
N ILE A 90 -5.55 -15.10 -2.19
CA ILE A 90 -4.68 -15.06 -1.00
C ILE A 90 -5.62 -15.11 0.21
N LEU A 91 -5.64 -16.24 0.89
CA LEU A 91 -6.24 -16.42 2.22
C LEU A 91 -5.48 -15.53 3.23
N VAL A 92 -5.72 -14.22 3.13
CA VAL A 92 -5.51 -13.28 4.22
C VAL A 92 -6.79 -13.39 5.07
N PRO A 93 -6.70 -13.57 6.39
CA PRO A 93 -7.81 -13.21 7.27
C PRO A 93 -8.29 -11.81 6.88
N LEU A 94 -9.60 -11.64 6.73
CA LEU A 94 -10.30 -10.42 6.31
C LEU A 94 -10.14 -9.23 7.30
N GLU A 95 -8.93 -8.98 7.81
CA GLU A 95 -8.61 -7.88 8.72
C GLU A 95 -7.45 -6.98 8.24
N GLU A 96 -6.75 -7.33 7.15
CA GLU A 96 -5.67 -6.48 6.59
C GLU A 96 -5.99 -5.90 5.19
N CYS A 97 -7.16 -6.19 4.62
CA CYS A 97 -7.60 -5.64 3.31
C CYS A 97 -8.45 -4.38 3.38
N SER A 98 -8.64 -3.77 4.55
CA SER A 98 -9.16 -2.38 4.64
C SER A 98 -8.17 -1.34 4.10
N GLN A 99 -6.90 -1.71 3.83
CA GLN A 99 -5.87 -0.75 3.40
C GLN A 99 -5.68 -0.61 1.87
N MET A 100 -6.34 -1.41 1.03
CA MET A 100 -6.11 -1.33 -0.43
C MET A 100 -7.27 -0.76 -1.26
N LEU A 101 -8.48 -0.66 -0.70
CA LEU A 101 -9.57 0.12 -1.31
C LEU A 101 -9.56 1.59 -0.85
N ASP A 102 -8.86 1.89 0.26
CA ASP A 102 -8.71 3.24 0.81
C ASP A 102 -7.39 3.93 0.47
N ALA A 103 -6.41 3.27 -0.17
CA ALA A 103 -5.14 3.93 -0.52
C ALA A 103 -5.35 5.14 -1.45
N SER A 104 -6.27 5.05 -2.40
CA SER A 104 -6.61 6.18 -3.29
C SER A 104 -7.26 7.36 -2.55
N THR A 105 -8.05 7.10 -1.50
CA THR A 105 -8.74 8.15 -0.71
C THR A 105 -7.82 8.69 0.38
N HIS A 106 -7.11 7.83 1.11
CA HIS A 106 -6.16 8.19 2.15
C HIS A 106 -5.01 8.99 1.58
N ASP A 107 -4.37 8.53 0.49
CA ASP A 107 -3.28 9.26 -0.16
C ASP A 107 -3.78 10.60 -0.71
N ARG A 108 -4.99 10.64 -1.30
CA ARG A 108 -5.59 11.88 -1.79
C ARG A 108 -5.88 12.86 -0.65
N TRP A 109 -6.43 12.41 0.46
CA TRP A 109 -6.67 13.24 1.64
C TRP A 109 -5.38 13.74 2.25
N PHE A 110 -4.38 12.87 2.40
CA PHE A 110 -3.07 13.21 2.93
C PHE A 110 -2.37 14.25 2.06
N GLU A 111 -2.40 14.09 0.73
CA GLU A 111 -1.83 15.04 -0.21
C GLU A 111 -2.53 16.40 -0.18
N GLN A 112 -3.87 16.41 -0.07
CA GLN A 112 -4.65 17.65 0.06
C GLN A 112 -4.35 18.40 1.36
N LEU A 113 -4.29 17.69 2.49
CA LEU A 113 -3.90 18.31 3.77
C LEU A 113 -2.44 18.79 3.75
N ARG A 114 -1.54 18.08 3.04
CA ARG A 114 -0.15 18.51 2.84
C ARG A 114 -0.08 19.80 2.03
N GLN A 115 -0.90 19.95 0.99
CA GLN A 115 -1.00 21.18 0.20
C GLN A 115 -1.58 22.33 1.03
N TRP A 116 -2.65 22.08 1.80
CA TRP A 116 -3.19 23.05 2.75
C TRP A 116 -2.12 23.53 3.74
N ARG A 117 -1.34 22.61 4.31
CA ARG A 117 -0.26 22.94 5.24
C ARG A 117 0.80 23.81 4.59
N GLN A 118 1.16 23.53 3.35
CA GLN A 118 2.12 24.36 2.60
C GLN A 118 1.57 25.77 2.34
N ALA A 119 0.28 25.90 2.03
CA ALA A 119 -0.35 27.21 1.86
C ALA A 119 -0.35 28.00 3.18
N GLN A 120 -0.71 27.38 4.30
CA GLN A 120 -0.69 28.02 5.62
C GLN A 120 0.72 28.41 6.07
N ALA A 121 1.70 27.53 5.82
CA ALA A 121 3.12 27.81 6.08
C ALA A 121 3.60 29.05 5.33
N LYS A 122 3.23 29.18 4.04
CA LYS A 122 3.54 30.36 3.23
C LYS A 122 2.87 31.63 3.75
N LEU A 123 1.58 31.56 4.13
CA LEU A 123 0.84 32.71 4.66
C LEU A 123 1.43 33.23 5.98
N ASN A 124 1.89 32.32 6.83
CA ASN A 124 2.43 32.67 8.15
C ASN A 124 3.96 32.86 8.15
N GLY A 125 4.63 32.65 7.00
CA GLY A 125 6.09 32.76 6.90
C GLY A 125 6.87 31.74 7.73
N VAL A 126 6.25 30.60 8.08
CA VAL A 126 6.86 29.57 8.93
C VAL A 126 7.05 28.25 8.17
N SER A 127 7.89 27.35 8.70
CA SER A 127 8.07 26.02 8.11
C SER A 127 6.77 25.18 8.21
N PRO A 128 6.41 24.38 7.20
CA PRO A 128 5.24 23.49 7.24
C PRO A 128 5.19 22.57 8.47
N PHE A 129 6.35 22.13 8.95
CA PHE A 129 6.45 21.28 10.14
C PHE A 129 5.97 21.98 11.42
N ILE A 130 6.09 23.31 11.48
CA ILE A 130 5.68 24.12 12.64
C ILE A 130 4.14 24.20 12.72
N ILE A 131 3.46 24.27 11.56
CA ILE A 131 2.00 24.25 11.47
C ILE A 131 1.48 22.91 11.99
N CYS A 132 1.83 21.80 11.33
CA CYS A 132 1.48 20.46 11.79
C CYS A 132 2.49 19.40 11.32
N SER A 133 2.74 18.43 12.20
CA SER A 133 3.61 17.30 11.93
C SER A 133 2.96 16.32 10.94
N ASN A 134 3.74 15.47 10.28
CA ASN A 134 3.18 14.42 9.42
C ASN A 134 2.30 13.45 10.22
N ALA A 135 2.67 13.12 11.46
CA ALA A 135 1.84 12.28 12.35
C ALA A 135 0.46 12.92 12.62
N THR A 136 0.42 14.24 12.75
CA THR A 136 -0.84 14.99 12.90
C THR A 136 -1.68 14.93 11.61
N LEU A 137 -1.04 15.02 10.44
CA LEU A 137 -1.74 14.85 9.16
C LEU A 137 -2.34 13.45 9.02
N GLU A 138 -1.59 12.40 9.36
CA GLU A 138 -2.08 11.02 9.36
C GLU A 138 -3.26 10.82 10.32
N ALA A 139 -3.17 11.41 11.52
CA ALA A 139 -4.25 11.39 12.50
C ALA A 139 -5.50 12.11 11.98
N LEU A 140 -5.36 13.23 11.26
CA LEU A 140 -6.49 13.93 10.64
C LEU A 140 -7.17 13.11 9.55
N VAL A 141 -6.40 12.45 8.69
CA VAL A 141 -6.97 11.58 7.64
C VAL A 141 -7.70 10.38 8.25
N SER A 142 -7.17 9.85 9.36
CA SER A 142 -7.73 8.69 10.05
C SER A 142 -8.98 9.05 10.87
N GLN A 143 -8.98 10.18 11.57
CA GLN A 143 -10.08 10.59 12.46
C GLN A 143 -11.17 11.41 11.75
N ARG A 144 -10.88 12.01 10.58
CA ARG A 144 -11.81 12.82 9.77
C ARG A 144 -12.70 13.76 10.60
N PRO A 145 -12.10 14.66 11.40
CA PRO A 145 -12.85 15.49 12.35
C PRO A 145 -13.79 16.46 11.62
N GLN A 146 -15.07 16.44 12.04
CA GLN A 146 -16.14 17.28 11.48
C GLN A 146 -16.46 18.51 12.36
N THR A 147 -15.87 18.59 13.56
CA THR A 147 -16.05 19.68 14.53
C THR A 147 -14.69 20.18 15.08
N LEU A 148 -14.67 21.41 15.62
CA LEU A 148 -13.49 21.98 16.28
C LEU A 148 -13.09 21.18 17.54
N GLU A 149 -14.07 20.67 18.27
CA GLU A 149 -13.85 19.78 19.42
C GLU A 149 -13.14 18.49 18.98
N ALA A 150 -13.59 17.87 17.88
CA ALA A 150 -12.92 16.71 17.33
C ALA A 150 -11.48 17.02 16.88
N LEU A 151 -11.20 18.24 16.41
CA LEU A 151 -9.84 18.66 16.07
C LEU A 151 -8.91 18.77 17.29
N THR A 152 -9.43 19.15 18.46
CA THR A 152 -8.63 19.18 19.70
C THR A 152 -8.25 17.79 20.20
N LEU A 153 -9.00 16.75 19.81
CA LEU A 153 -8.70 15.35 20.16
C LEU A 153 -7.62 14.73 19.24
N VAL A 154 -7.22 15.42 18.19
CA VAL A 154 -6.22 14.94 17.22
C VAL A 154 -4.81 15.10 17.80
N SER A 155 -4.03 14.01 17.74
CA SER A 155 -2.66 14.00 18.23
C SER A 155 -1.76 15.04 17.53
N GLY A 156 -1.26 16.01 18.32
CA GLY A 156 -0.40 17.09 17.83
C GLY A 156 -1.12 18.39 17.43
N MET A 157 -2.44 18.46 17.63
CA MET A 157 -3.20 19.72 17.60
C MET A 157 -3.37 20.27 19.02
N SER A 158 -2.74 21.40 19.30
CA SER A 158 -2.96 22.15 20.55
C SER A 158 -4.12 23.13 20.38
N GLU A 159 -4.80 23.49 21.48
CA GLU A 159 -5.93 24.44 21.47
C GLU A 159 -5.59 25.74 20.73
N LYS A 160 -4.37 26.26 20.91
CA LYS A 160 -3.87 27.44 20.19
C LYS A 160 -3.84 27.24 18.67
N LYS A 161 -3.37 26.07 18.20
CA LYS A 161 -3.35 25.75 16.76
C LYS A 161 -4.75 25.52 16.20
N VAL A 162 -5.66 24.97 17.00
CA VAL A 162 -7.06 24.80 16.60
C VAL A 162 -7.76 26.16 16.54
N ALA A 163 -7.46 27.10 17.43
CA ALA A 163 -7.99 28.46 17.34
C ALA A 163 -7.47 29.20 16.09
N ASP A 164 -6.17 29.07 15.79
CA ASP A 164 -5.54 29.79 14.67
C ASP A 164 -5.88 29.16 13.29
N PHE A 165 -5.99 27.83 13.20
CA PHE A 165 -6.10 27.11 11.93
C PHE A 165 -7.31 26.17 11.80
N GLY A 166 -8.06 25.95 12.88
CA GLY A 166 -9.11 24.93 12.95
C GLY A 166 -10.23 25.16 11.94
N GLU A 167 -10.69 26.40 11.74
CA GLU A 167 -11.74 26.70 10.76
C GLU A 167 -11.32 26.40 9.32
N SER A 168 -10.09 26.80 8.95
CA SER A 168 -9.56 26.54 7.61
C SER A 168 -9.34 25.05 7.36
N LEU A 169 -8.89 24.32 8.38
CA LEU A 169 -8.66 22.89 8.29
C LEU A 169 -9.99 22.11 8.21
N LEU A 170 -10.98 22.50 9.02
CA LEU A 170 -12.33 21.92 8.99
C LEU A 170 -13.00 22.13 7.63
N ALA A 171 -12.86 23.32 7.03
CA ALA A 171 -13.36 23.60 5.70
C ALA A 171 -12.68 22.72 4.63
N CYS A 172 -11.38 22.45 4.79
CA CYS A 172 -10.65 21.53 3.91
C CYS A 172 -11.16 20.10 4.06
N VAL A 173 -11.32 19.60 5.29
CA VAL A 173 -11.85 18.25 5.57
C VAL A 173 -13.27 18.08 5.02
N LYS A 174 -14.18 19.03 5.28
CA LYS A 174 -15.56 18.98 4.75
C LYS A 174 -15.63 18.93 3.23
N ARG A 175 -14.75 19.66 2.53
CA ARG A 175 -14.64 19.62 1.07
C ARG A 175 -14.18 18.24 0.56
N LEU A 176 -13.29 17.59 1.27
CA LEU A 176 -12.80 16.25 0.89
C LEU A 176 -13.85 15.17 1.11
N ASP A 177 -14.68 15.33 2.14
CA ASP A 177 -15.77 14.41 2.50
C ASP A 177 -16.96 14.47 1.52
N THR A 178 -17.20 15.61 0.88
CA THR A 178 -18.31 15.78 -0.08
C THR A 178 -18.08 15.15 -1.45
N HIS A 179 -16.88 14.61 -1.71
CA HIS A 179 -16.45 14.05 -2.99
C HIS A 179 -16.20 12.53 -2.94
N VAL A 180 -16.80 11.85 -1.96
CA VAL A 180 -16.78 10.39 -1.78
C VAL A 180 -18.11 9.80 -2.26
#